data_AF-A0A6I1KD15-F1
#
_entry.id   AF-A0A6I1KD15-F1
#
_cell.length_a   1.000
_cell.length_b   1.000
_cell.length_c   1.000
_cell.angle_alpha   90.00
_cell.angle_beta   90.00
_cell.angle_gamma   90.00
#
_symmetry.space_group_name_H-M   'P 1'
#
loop_
_entity.id
_entity.type
_entity.pdbx_description
1 polymer ?
#
loop_
_entity_poly.entity_id
_entity_poly.type
_entity_poly.pdbx_seq_one_letter_code
_entity_poly.pdbx_strand_id
1 'polypeptide(L)'
;MELRFQPALIQEVVDAFIEKTEREGDPTFYKEFHELADPIYENFPLDDREPEFQKLYQYLFGHWGFADIIDQAFNEFPDLRERIGIVLVRGVLKEDQESVDVLRKWGTVEEDLAKTFEAKGQKGVGIKLLPRRFYDPALARFCRHELIHIKDMLDPAFLYDPDIKVGNTPGEESLILARYRVLWCQWIDKRLGLWGKEPVSSKEQRFREFSTWYRKIPGKQLVAVFEGLWATEFFTHPELVELATDTLKVIDRAIEVEGAEVPERKKVMLMPGFPCPLCGFPTYNWVENLDRDVEPEVLDFIRENHPGWDSEYGGCDRCIEVYKLRAAGVHGD
;
A
#
# COMPACT_ATOMS: atom_id res chain seq x y z
N MET A 1 6.74 -2.29 -24.32
CA MET A 1 6.35 -1.49 -23.15
C MET A 1 6.99 -0.11 -23.23
N GLU A 2 6.21 0.94 -23.04
CA GLU A 2 6.66 2.33 -22.91
C GLU A 2 6.54 2.78 -21.45
N LEU A 3 7.55 3.45 -20.91
CA LEU A 3 7.55 3.95 -19.53
C LEU A 3 7.52 5.48 -19.55
N ARG A 4 6.50 6.07 -18.91
CA ARG A 4 6.33 7.53 -18.82
C ARG A 4 6.22 7.98 -17.38
N PHE A 5 6.82 9.12 -17.08
CA PHE A 5 6.77 9.76 -15.77
C PHE A 5 6.04 11.09 -15.89
N GLN A 6 5.23 11.41 -14.89
CA GLN A 6 4.57 12.71 -14.82
C GLN A 6 5.62 13.82 -14.61
N PRO A 7 5.58 14.94 -15.37
CA PRO A 7 6.56 16.02 -15.24
C PRO A 7 6.71 16.56 -13.81
N ALA A 8 5.60 16.71 -13.09
CA ALA A 8 5.63 17.16 -11.69
C ALA A 8 6.40 16.21 -10.76
N LEU A 9 6.30 14.89 -10.99
CA LEU A 9 7.07 13.90 -10.24
C LEU A 9 8.57 14.02 -10.55
N ILE A 10 8.92 14.16 -11.84
CA ILE A 10 10.32 14.30 -12.28
C ILE A 10 10.97 15.48 -11.55
N GLN A 11 10.30 16.64 -11.60
CA GLN A 11 10.79 17.85 -10.96
C GLN A 11 10.95 17.66 -9.44
N GLU A 12 9.92 17.15 -8.76
CA GLU A 12 9.95 16.95 -7.31
C GLU A 12 11.04 15.97 -6.86
N VAL A 13 11.30 14.91 -7.64
CA VAL A 13 12.39 13.97 -7.36
C VAL A 13 13.75 14.64 -7.48
N VAL A 14 13.99 15.37 -8.57
CA VAL A 14 15.26 16.05 -8.83
C VAL A 14 15.53 17.11 -7.76
N ASP A 15 14.55 17.99 -7.48
CA ASP A 15 14.68 19.05 -6.50
C ASP A 15 14.94 18.49 -5.09
N ALA A 16 14.15 17.50 -4.66
CA ALA A 16 14.30 16.88 -3.34
C ALA A 16 15.62 16.11 -3.20
N PHE A 17 16.11 15.51 -4.29
CA PHE A 17 17.38 14.80 -4.28
C PHE A 17 18.56 15.76 -4.16
N ILE A 18 18.59 16.84 -4.95
CA ILE A 18 19.61 17.91 -4.85
C ILE A 18 19.68 18.45 -3.43
N GLU A 19 18.51 18.82 -2.86
CA GLU A 19 18.43 19.36 -1.51
C GLU A 19 18.94 18.36 -0.46
N LYS A 20 18.58 17.08 -0.59
CA LYS A 20 19.06 16.02 0.30
C LYS A 20 20.59 15.88 0.24
N THR A 21 21.17 15.74 -0.96
CA THR A 21 22.62 15.51 -1.11
C THR A 21 23.42 16.72 -0.65
N GLU A 22 22.95 17.93 -0.92
CA GLU A 22 23.60 19.15 -0.45
C GLU A 22 23.59 19.22 1.09
N ARG A 23 22.46 18.92 1.74
CA ARG A 23 22.37 18.84 3.21
C ARG A 23 23.26 17.75 3.80
N GLU A 24 23.48 16.65 3.06
CA GLU A 24 24.41 15.57 3.41
C GLU A 24 25.88 15.92 3.13
N GLY A 25 26.16 17.11 2.58
CA GLY A 25 27.52 17.62 2.34
C GLY A 25 28.09 17.30 0.96
N ASP A 26 27.27 16.77 0.03
CA ASP A 26 27.65 16.50 -1.35
C ASP A 26 26.98 17.52 -2.31
N PRO A 27 27.71 18.56 -2.76
CA PRO A 27 27.18 19.57 -3.65
C PRO A 27 27.24 19.18 -5.14
N THR A 28 27.63 17.94 -5.48
CA THR A 28 27.86 17.52 -6.87
C THR A 28 26.63 17.75 -7.75
N PHE A 29 25.47 17.24 -7.32
CA PHE A 29 24.21 17.35 -8.06
C PHE A 29 23.68 18.79 -8.14
N TYR A 30 23.89 19.57 -7.08
CA TYR A 30 23.55 21.00 -7.08
C TYR A 30 24.36 21.76 -8.14
N LYS A 31 25.67 21.53 -8.18
CA LYS A 31 26.55 22.19 -9.16
C LYS A 31 26.19 21.79 -10.59
N GLU A 32 25.99 20.49 -10.84
CA GLU A 32 25.59 20.00 -12.16
C GLU A 32 24.26 20.61 -12.62
N PHE A 33 23.26 20.67 -11.73
CA PHE A 33 21.98 21.32 -12.04
C PHE A 33 22.20 22.79 -12.44
N HIS A 34 22.97 23.56 -11.67
CA HIS A 34 23.23 24.97 -11.96
C HIS A 34 24.01 25.18 -13.25
N GLU A 35 25.03 24.37 -13.52
CA GLU A 35 25.80 24.42 -14.77
C GLU A 35 24.90 24.23 -16.01
N LEU A 36 23.82 23.45 -15.90
CA LEU A 36 22.86 23.22 -16.97
C LEU A 36 21.68 24.21 -16.96
N ALA A 37 21.30 24.74 -15.80
CA ALA A 37 20.20 25.68 -15.63
C ALA A 37 20.59 27.12 -15.98
N ASP A 38 21.80 27.55 -15.66
CA ASP A 38 22.28 28.93 -15.90
C ASP A 38 22.16 29.32 -17.40
N PRO A 39 22.54 28.47 -18.37
CA PRO A 39 22.33 28.75 -19.79
C PRO A 39 20.85 28.96 -20.18
N ILE A 40 19.89 28.36 -19.46
CA ILE A 40 18.46 28.56 -19.73
C ILE A 40 18.07 29.99 -19.36
N TYR A 41 18.57 30.50 -18.23
CA TYR A 41 18.35 31.89 -17.84
C TYR A 41 18.99 32.88 -18.82
N GLU A 42 20.19 32.57 -19.32
CA GLU A 42 20.96 33.46 -20.20
C GLU A 42 20.43 33.49 -21.64
N ASN A 43 20.03 32.33 -22.19
CA ASN A 43 19.77 32.18 -23.62
C ASN A 43 18.29 32.19 -24.01
N PHE A 44 17.36 32.03 -23.04
CA PHE A 44 15.93 31.96 -23.32
C PHE A 44 15.14 33.11 -22.68
N PRO A 45 14.21 33.75 -23.42
CA PRO A 45 13.23 34.66 -22.86
C PRO A 45 12.36 34.01 -21.78
N LEU A 46 11.82 34.80 -20.86
CA LEU A 46 11.04 34.31 -19.71
C LEU A 46 9.93 33.31 -20.10
N ASP A 47 9.18 33.60 -21.15
CA ASP A 47 8.04 32.79 -21.61
C ASP A 47 8.48 31.43 -22.19
N ASP A 48 9.72 31.32 -22.67
CA ASP A 48 10.27 30.11 -23.29
C ASP A 48 11.10 29.26 -22.32
N ARG A 49 11.38 29.75 -21.11
CA ARG A 49 12.20 29.02 -20.12
C ARG A 49 11.54 27.76 -19.60
N GLU A 50 10.23 27.80 -19.36
CA GLU A 50 9.49 26.69 -18.74
C GLU A 50 9.60 25.38 -19.56
N PRO A 51 9.37 25.36 -20.88
CA PRO A 51 9.63 24.18 -21.70
C PRO A 51 11.09 23.69 -21.68
N GLU A 52 12.07 24.59 -21.57
CA GLU A 52 13.48 24.19 -21.49
C GLU A 52 13.83 23.59 -20.12
N PHE A 53 13.27 24.13 -19.03
CA PHE A 53 13.39 23.51 -17.71
C PHE A 53 12.77 22.11 -17.69
N GLN A 54 11.61 21.91 -18.31
CA GLN A 54 11.00 20.58 -18.40
C GLN A 54 11.93 19.57 -19.11
N LYS A 55 12.62 19.98 -20.18
CA LYS A 55 13.63 19.15 -20.86
C LYS A 55 14.84 18.88 -19.96
N LEU A 56 15.33 19.89 -19.24
CA LEU A 56 16.44 19.75 -18.30
C LEU A 56 16.11 18.75 -17.19
N TYR A 57 14.96 18.90 -16.54
CA TYR A 57 14.50 17.98 -15.50
C TYR A 57 14.37 16.55 -16.03
N GLN A 58 13.80 16.38 -17.22
CA GLN A 58 13.70 15.07 -17.86
C GLN A 58 15.07 14.47 -18.19
N TYR A 59 16.02 15.28 -18.66
CA TYR A 59 17.39 14.87 -18.89
C TYR A 59 18.06 14.41 -17.58
N LEU A 60 18.03 15.23 -16.53
CA LEU A 60 18.66 14.92 -15.24
C LEU A 60 18.07 13.67 -14.59
N PHE A 61 16.74 13.53 -14.62
CA PHE A 61 16.07 12.35 -14.06
C PHE A 61 16.49 11.04 -14.75
N GLY A 62 16.69 11.08 -16.08
CA GLY A 62 17.26 9.96 -16.81
C GLY A 62 18.77 9.79 -16.56
N HIS A 63 19.53 10.88 -16.60
CA HIS A 63 20.98 10.89 -16.46
C HIS A 63 21.44 10.38 -15.10
N TRP A 64 20.73 10.73 -14.03
CA TRP A 64 20.98 10.26 -12.67
C TRP A 64 20.39 8.86 -12.40
N GLY A 65 19.80 8.22 -13.41
CA GLY A 65 19.38 6.82 -13.35
C GLY A 65 18.05 6.57 -12.61
N PHE A 66 17.27 7.59 -12.27
CA PHE A 66 15.99 7.40 -11.56
C PHE A 66 14.96 6.64 -12.40
N ALA A 67 14.92 6.89 -13.71
CA ALA A 67 14.08 6.14 -14.62
C ALA A 67 14.47 4.65 -14.69
N ASP A 68 15.78 4.36 -14.64
CA ASP A 68 16.33 3.03 -14.78
C ASP A 68 15.92 2.10 -13.64
N ILE A 69 15.70 2.63 -12.42
CA ILE A 69 15.27 1.83 -11.27
C ILE A 69 13.95 1.10 -11.58
N ILE A 70 12.99 1.82 -12.18
CA ILE A 70 11.67 1.26 -12.52
C ILE A 70 11.79 0.35 -13.75
N ASP A 71 12.49 0.77 -14.81
CA ASP A 71 12.66 -0.07 -16.01
C ASP A 71 13.37 -1.39 -15.67
N GLN A 72 14.44 -1.35 -14.87
CA GLN A 72 15.17 -2.55 -14.47
C GLN A 72 14.32 -3.50 -13.64
N ALA A 73 13.37 -3.02 -12.84
CA ALA A 73 12.43 -3.89 -12.13
C ALA A 73 11.62 -4.79 -13.09
N PHE A 74 11.24 -4.27 -14.26
CA PHE A 74 10.55 -5.04 -15.30
C PHE A 74 11.44 -6.08 -16.00
N ASN A 75 12.76 -6.01 -15.89
CA ASN A 75 13.64 -7.05 -16.44
C ASN A 75 13.45 -8.40 -15.73
N GLU A 76 12.97 -8.37 -14.47
CA GLU A 76 12.64 -9.57 -13.72
C GLU A 76 11.30 -10.21 -14.16
N PHE A 77 10.52 -9.50 -14.98
CA PHE A 77 9.20 -9.92 -15.44
C PHE A 77 9.06 -9.76 -16.97
N PRO A 78 9.79 -10.54 -17.79
CA PRO A 78 9.71 -10.43 -19.25
C PRO A 78 8.30 -10.58 -19.81
N ASP A 79 7.47 -11.45 -19.20
CA ASP A 79 6.08 -11.65 -19.60
C ASP A 79 5.21 -10.40 -19.38
N LEU A 80 5.53 -9.59 -18.36
CA LEU A 80 4.87 -8.31 -18.16
C LEU A 80 5.23 -7.30 -19.25
N ARG A 81 6.49 -7.28 -19.72
CA ARG A 81 6.92 -6.39 -20.82
C ARG A 81 6.19 -6.68 -22.14
N GLU A 82 5.75 -7.93 -22.34
CA GLU A 82 4.96 -8.35 -23.49
C GLU A 82 3.48 -7.99 -23.34
N ARG A 83 2.92 -8.11 -22.13
CA ARG A 83 1.50 -7.85 -21.83
C ARG A 83 1.19 -6.38 -21.57
N ILE A 84 2.19 -5.58 -21.21
CA ILE A 84 2.03 -4.16 -20.87
C ILE A 84 2.51 -3.28 -22.02
N GLY A 85 1.58 -2.47 -22.53
CA GLY A 85 1.85 -1.51 -23.59
C GLY A 85 2.54 -0.27 -23.04
N ILE A 86 2.03 0.25 -21.93
CA ILE A 86 2.51 1.48 -21.29
C ILE A 86 2.41 1.43 -19.76
N VAL A 87 3.38 2.05 -19.10
CA VAL A 87 3.43 2.27 -17.66
C VAL A 87 3.46 3.78 -17.41
N LEU A 88 2.50 4.28 -16.63
CA LEU A 88 2.41 5.68 -16.22
C LEU A 88 2.79 5.82 -14.75
N VAL A 89 3.89 6.49 -14.47
CA VAL A 89 4.40 6.72 -13.11
C VAL A 89 4.07 8.15 -12.69
N ARG A 90 3.41 8.29 -11.53
CA ARG A 90 3.03 9.60 -10.98
C ARG A 90 3.34 9.73 -9.49
N GLY A 91 3.52 10.98 -9.07
CA GLY A 91 3.77 11.33 -7.68
C GLY A 91 2.50 11.25 -6.83
N VAL A 92 2.68 10.88 -5.57
CA VAL A 92 1.68 11.02 -4.49
C VAL A 92 2.31 11.74 -3.30
N LEU A 93 1.48 12.20 -2.37
CA LEU A 93 1.93 12.99 -1.22
C LEU A 93 2.12 12.17 0.06
N LYS A 94 1.51 10.98 0.14
CA LYS A 94 1.51 10.12 1.33
C LYS A 94 1.75 8.66 0.99
N GLU A 95 2.31 7.90 1.93
CA GLU A 95 2.62 6.47 1.77
C GLU A 95 1.36 5.63 1.51
N ASP A 96 0.24 5.98 2.14
CA ASP A 96 -1.06 5.28 1.97
C ASP A 96 -1.70 5.51 0.58
N GLN A 97 -1.13 6.40 -0.23
CA GLN A 97 -1.54 6.65 -1.61
C GLN A 97 -0.68 5.91 -2.63
N GLU A 98 0.46 5.34 -2.22
CA GLU A 98 1.31 4.52 -3.08
C GLU A 98 0.54 3.27 -3.52
N SER A 99 0.58 2.97 -4.81
CA SER A 99 -0.22 1.88 -5.39
C SER A 99 0.22 1.57 -6.81
N VAL A 100 0.03 0.32 -7.22
CA VAL A 100 0.16 -0.10 -8.61
C VAL A 100 -1.14 -0.78 -9.04
N ASP A 101 -1.65 -0.42 -10.21
CA ASP A 101 -2.95 -0.93 -10.70
C ASP A 101 -2.98 -0.98 -12.23
N VAL A 102 -3.83 -1.86 -12.79
CA VAL A 102 -4.13 -1.92 -14.21
C VAL A 102 -5.04 -0.74 -14.56
N LEU A 103 -4.62 0.08 -15.51
CA LEU A 103 -5.38 1.25 -15.93
C LEU A 103 -6.68 0.83 -16.60
N ARG A 104 -7.79 1.30 -16.04
CA ARG A 104 -9.16 1.15 -16.60
C ARG A 104 -9.63 2.38 -17.36
N LYS A 105 -9.00 3.52 -17.13
CA LYS A 105 -9.31 4.80 -17.76
C LYS A 105 -8.02 5.47 -18.17
N TRP A 106 -8.05 6.08 -19.35
CA TRP A 106 -6.93 6.77 -19.95
C TRP A 106 -7.13 8.27 -19.83
N GLY A 107 -6.03 9.00 -19.64
CA GLY A 107 -6.04 10.45 -19.79
C GLY A 107 -6.23 10.81 -21.27
N THR A 108 -6.65 12.05 -21.53
CA THR A 108 -6.84 12.56 -22.90
C THR A 108 -5.59 12.45 -23.77
N VAL A 109 -4.39 12.56 -23.17
CA VAL A 109 -3.11 12.50 -23.88
C VAL A 109 -2.76 11.06 -24.25
N GLU A 110 -3.09 10.10 -23.39
CA GLU A 110 -2.75 8.70 -23.56
C GLU A 110 -3.82 7.91 -24.32
N GLU A 111 -5.00 8.48 -24.59
CA GLU A 111 -6.15 7.76 -25.15
C GLU A 111 -5.87 7.10 -26.50
N ASP A 112 -5.19 7.80 -27.42
CA ASP A 112 -4.87 7.24 -28.75
C ASP A 112 -3.76 6.19 -28.69
N LEU A 113 -2.82 6.38 -27.75
CA LEU A 113 -1.77 5.43 -27.47
C LEU A 113 -2.36 4.14 -26.88
N ALA A 114 -3.31 4.30 -25.96
CA ALA A 114 -4.05 3.22 -25.33
C ALA A 114 -4.80 2.37 -26.35
N LYS A 115 -5.52 2.98 -27.29
CA LYS A 115 -6.19 2.27 -28.40
C LYS A 115 -5.21 1.39 -29.18
N THR A 116 -4.00 1.88 -29.39
CA THR A 116 -2.93 1.14 -30.11
C THR A 116 -2.46 -0.08 -29.32
N PHE A 117 -2.33 0.04 -28.00
CA PHE A 117 -1.94 -1.07 -27.13
C PHE A 117 -3.07 -2.09 -26.93
N GLU A 118 -4.29 -1.61 -26.72
CA GLU A 118 -5.48 -2.45 -26.56
C GLU A 118 -5.76 -3.28 -27.82
N ALA A 119 -5.54 -2.73 -29.01
CA ALA A 119 -5.62 -3.46 -30.28
C ALA A 119 -4.61 -4.63 -30.37
N LYS A 120 -3.51 -4.57 -29.62
CA LYS A 120 -2.50 -5.64 -29.49
C LYS A 120 -2.78 -6.57 -28.30
N GLY A 121 -3.90 -6.38 -27.60
CA GLY A 121 -4.22 -7.11 -26.37
C GLY A 121 -3.39 -6.70 -25.16
N GLN A 122 -2.64 -5.59 -25.25
CA GLN A 122 -1.79 -5.10 -24.17
C GLN A 122 -2.57 -4.19 -23.21
N LYS A 123 -2.10 -4.09 -21.96
CA LYS A 123 -2.72 -3.27 -20.91
C LYS A 123 -1.86 -2.06 -20.54
N GLY A 124 -2.50 -1.07 -19.94
CA GLY A 124 -1.83 0.03 -19.24
C GLY A 124 -1.65 -0.27 -17.76
N VAL A 125 -0.56 0.20 -17.17
CA VAL A 125 -0.32 0.11 -15.73
C VAL A 125 -0.03 1.50 -15.17
N GLY A 126 -0.64 1.83 -14.04
CA GLY A 126 -0.39 3.05 -13.30
C GLY A 126 0.43 2.74 -12.06
N ILE A 127 1.53 3.44 -11.86
CA ILE A 127 2.36 3.38 -10.66
C ILE A 127 2.26 4.72 -9.93
N LYS A 128 1.88 4.70 -8.66
CA LYS A 128 1.84 5.84 -7.75
C LYS A 128 2.94 5.68 -6.71
N LEU A 129 3.87 6.63 -6.67
CA LEU A 129 5.02 6.60 -5.76
C LEU A 129 5.21 7.94 -5.08
N LEU A 130 5.68 7.89 -3.83
CA LEU A 130 6.26 9.07 -3.21
C LEU A 130 7.56 9.44 -3.95
N PRO A 131 7.79 10.73 -4.28
CA PRO A 131 9.03 11.19 -4.90
C PRO A 131 10.29 10.72 -4.16
N ARG A 132 10.26 10.74 -2.83
CA ARG A 132 11.41 10.32 -2.01
C ARG A 132 11.81 8.85 -2.16
N ARG A 133 10.98 8.01 -2.77
CA ARG A 133 11.34 6.61 -3.05
C ARG A 133 12.47 6.48 -4.07
N PHE A 134 12.61 7.44 -4.99
CA PHE A 134 13.58 7.33 -6.09
C PHE A 134 15.04 7.34 -5.63
N TYR A 135 15.30 7.80 -4.40
CA TYR A 135 16.61 7.72 -3.75
C TYR A 135 16.60 6.85 -2.48
N ASP A 136 15.56 6.02 -2.30
CA ASP A 136 15.51 4.95 -1.31
C ASP A 136 15.99 3.64 -1.97
N PRO A 137 17.07 3.01 -1.48
CA PRO A 137 17.54 1.72 -2.00
C PRO A 137 16.48 0.61 -2.00
N ALA A 138 15.43 0.73 -1.16
CA ALA A 138 14.32 -0.22 -1.11
C ALA A 138 13.35 -0.12 -2.30
N LEU A 139 13.44 0.90 -3.18
CA LEU A 139 12.49 1.06 -4.29
C LEU A 139 12.48 -0.13 -5.25
N ALA A 140 13.64 -0.72 -5.57
CA ALA A 140 13.69 -1.90 -6.43
C ALA A 140 12.92 -3.09 -5.80
N ARG A 141 13.04 -3.26 -4.48
CA ARG A 141 12.32 -4.28 -3.71
C ARG A 141 10.82 -4.00 -3.68
N PHE A 142 10.42 -2.74 -3.49
CA PHE A 142 9.03 -2.30 -3.57
C PHE A 142 8.43 -2.57 -4.95
N CYS A 143 9.10 -2.14 -6.02
CA CYS A 143 8.62 -2.36 -7.39
C CYS A 143 8.42 -3.84 -7.69
N ARG A 144 9.35 -4.70 -7.26
CA ARG A 144 9.21 -6.15 -7.45
C ARG A 144 7.95 -6.71 -6.79
N HIS A 145 7.64 -6.28 -5.57
CA HIS A 145 6.41 -6.68 -4.87
C HIS A 145 5.17 -6.23 -5.63
N GLU A 146 5.12 -4.96 -6.02
CA GLU A 146 3.98 -4.39 -6.75
C GLU A 146 3.80 -4.98 -8.16
N LEU A 147 4.89 -5.33 -8.85
CA LEU A 147 4.81 -5.99 -10.15
C LEU A 147 4.24 -7.41 -10.06
N ILE A 148 4.37 -8.09 -8.92
CA ILE A 148 3.69 -9.37 -8.72
C ILE A 148 2.17 -9.18 -8.59
N HIS A 149 1.71 -8.09 -7.96
CA HIS A 149 0.27 -7.75 -7.99
C HIS A 149 -0.22 -7.63 -9.44
N ILE A 150 0.52 -6.91 -10.29
CA ILE A 150 0.16 -6.78 -11.72
C ILE A 150 0.22 -8.12 -12.44
N LYS A 151 1.24 -8.95 -12.16
CA LYS A 151 1.34 -10.29 -12.73
C LYS A 151 0.12 -11.14 -12.41
N ASP A 152 -0.32 -11.13 -11.15
CA ASP A 152 -1.53 -11.82 -10.72
C ASP A 152 -2.77 -11.24 -11.42
N MET A 153 -2.95 -9.91 -11.44
CA MET A 153 -4.08 -9.25 -12.10
C MET A 153 -4.19 -9.58 -13.60
N LEU A 154 -3.07 -9.82 -14.26
CA LEU A 154 -2.99 -10.18 -15.67
C LEU A 154 -2.95 -11.70 -15.93
N ASP A 155 -2.96 -12.53 -14.89
CA ASP A 155 -3.01 -13.99 -15.02
C ASP A 155 -4.47 -14.46 -15.02
N PRO A 156 -4.96 -15.06 -16.12
CA PRO A 156 -6.31 -15.62 -16.16
C PRO A 156 -6.60 -16.65 -15.05
N ALA A 157 -5.59 -17.38 -14.57
CA ALA A 157 -5.77 -18.35 -13.49
C ALA A 157 -6.07 -17.67 -12.15
N PHE A 158 -5.66 -16.42 -11.95
CA PHE A 158 -5.94 -15.66 -10.74
C PHE A 158 -7.40 -15.18 -10.69
N LEU A 159 -8.10 -15.11 -11.82
CA LEU A 159 -9.52 -14.69 -11.89
C LEU A 159 -9.77 -13.28 -11.32
N TYR A 160 -8.85 -12.34 -11.59
CA TYR A 160 -8.99 -10.97 -11.13
C TYR A 160 -10.28 -10.32 -11.65
N ASP A 161 -11.05 -9.74 -10.73
CA ASP A 161 -12.29 -9.04 -11.02
C ASP A 161 -12.23 -7.65 -10.36
N PRO A 162 -11.96 -6.58 -11.13
CA PRO A 162 -11.85 -5.23 -10.60
C PRO A 162 -13.19 -4.62 -10.18
N ASP A 163 -14.30 -5.30 -10.47
CA ASP A 163 -15.66 -4.86 -10.16
C ASP A 163 -16.31 -5.70 -9.05
N ILE A 164 -15.53 -6.59 -8.40
CA ILE A 164 -16.00 -7.36 -7.25
C ILE A 164 -16.43 -6.40 -6.13
N LYS A 165 -17.68 -6.54 -5.71
CA LYS A 165 -18.24 -5.73 -4.63
C LYS A 165 -18.00 -6.42 -3.30
N VAL A 166 -17.50 -5.66 -2.33
CA VAL A 166 -17.26 -6.16 -0.97
C VAL A 166 -17.95 -5.25 0.04
N GLY A 167 -18.52 -5.88 1.07
CA GLY A 167 -19.25 -5.20 2.12
C GLY A 167 -20.58 -4.58 1.66
N ASN A 168 -21.42 -4.25 2.63
CA ASN A 168 -22.70 -3.57 2.44
C ASN A 168 -22.66 -2.12 2.91
N THR A 169 -21.61 -1.75 3.66
CA THR A 169 -21.40 -0.41 4.19
C THR A 169 -19.95 0.04 3.96
N PRO A 170 -19.67 1.36 3.92
CA PRO A 170 -18.29 1.85 3.74
C PRO A 170 -17.29 1.33 4.78
N GLY A 171 -17.72 1.14 6.03
CA GLY A 171 -16.88 0.60 7.10
C GLY A 171 -16.57 -0.88 6.91
N GLU A 172 -17.57 -1.67 6.50
CA GLU A 172 -17.40 -3.09 6.18
C GLU A 172 -16.51 -3.28 4.95
N GLU A 173 -16.74 -2.50 3.89
CA GLU A 173 -15.90 -2.46 2.69
C GLU A 173 -14.44 -2.15 3.05
N SER A 174 -14.21 -1.09 3.84
CA SER A 174 -12.85 -0.71 4.29
C SER A 174 -12.15 -1.82 5.06
N LEU A 175 -12.87 -2.51 5.96
CA LEU A 175 -12.34 -3.64 6.71
C LEU A 175 -11.97 -4.83 5.80
N ILE A 176 -12.85 -5.18 4.87
CA ILE A 176 -12.62 -6.29 3.93
C ILE A 176 -11.43 -5.97 3.03
N LEU A 177 -11.35 -4.76 2.48
CA LEU A 177 -10.22 -4.35 1.64
C LEU A 177 -8.88 -4.36 2.39
N ALA A 178 -8.88 -3.95 3.66
CA ALA A 178 -7.69 -4.02 4.49
C ALA A 178 -7.23 -5.46 4.74
N ARG A 179 -8.16 -6.37 5.06
CA ARG A 179 -7.89 -7.81 5.22
C ARG A 179 -7.39 -8.45 3.92
N TYR A 180 -8.05 -8.13 2.82
CA TYR A 180 -7.68 -8.58 1.48
C TYR A 180 -6.25 -8.18 1.13
N ARG A 181 -5.87 -6.91 1.36
CA ARG A 181 -4.50 -6.43 1.16
C ARG A 181 -3.51 -7.27 1.95
N VAL A 182 -3.79 -7.52 3.23
CA VAL A 182 -2.89 -8.31 4.09
C VAL A 182 -2.70 -9.74 3.55
N LEU A 183 -3.80 -10.41 3.17
CA LEU A 183 -3.76 -11.76 2.61
C LEU A 183 -2.98 -11.81 1.28
N TRP A 184 -3.19 -10.84 0.40
CA TRP A 184 -2.50 -10.82 -0.89
C TRP A 184 -1.00 -10.51 -0.72
N CYS A 185 -0.66 -9.46 0.04
CA CYS A 185 0.72 -9.06 0.25
C CYS A 185 1.55 -10.13 0.97
N GLN A 186 0.98 -10.87 1.94
CA GLN A 186 1.70 -12.00 2.56
C GLN A 186 1.99 -13.12 1.55
N TRP A 187 1.05 -13.40 0.64
CA TRP A 187 1.23 -14.44 -0.37
C TRP A 187 2.27 -14.04 -1.42
N ILE A 188 2.33 -12.75 -1.78
CA ILE A 188 3.39 -12.19 -2.62
C ILE A 188 4.75 -12.33 -1.94
N ASP A 189 4.89 -11.89 -0.69
CA ASP A 189 6.17 -11.96 0.02
C ASP A 189 6.66 -13.40 0.22
N LYS A 190 5.74 -14.35 0.43
CA LYS A 190 6.07 -15.77 0.43
C LYS A 190 6.63 -16.23 -0.93
N ARG A 191 5.99 -15.85 -2.05
CA ARG A 191 6.48 -16.20 -3.40
C ARG A 191 7.83 -15.56 -3.71
N LEU A 192 8.04 -14.31 -3.30
CA LEU A 192 9.33 -13.63 -3.41
C LEU A 192 10.43 -14.39 -2.67
N GLY A 193 10.16 -14.82 -1.44
CA GLY A 193 11.09 -15.64 -0.66
C GLY A 193 11.46 -16.95 -1.35
N LEU A 194 10.48 -17.64 -1.95
CA LEU A 194 10.73 -18.86 -2.75
C LEU A 194 11.55 -18.61 -4.02
N TRP A 195 11.43 -17.42 -4.61
CA TRP A 195 12.25 -16.99 -5.74
C TRP A 195 13.65 -16.49 -5.33
N GLY A 196 14.01 -16.59 -4.05
CA GLY A 196 15.30 -16.11 -3.54
C GLY A 196 15.44 -14.59 -3.58
N LYS A 197 14.33 -13.86 -3.68
CA LYS A 197 14.29 -12.39 -3.68
C LYS A 197 13.91 -11.91 -2.29
N GLU A 198 14.51 -10.80 -1.88
CA GLU A 198 14.16 -10.18 -0.61
C GLU A 198 12.72 -9.64 -0.67
N PRO A 199 11.82 -10.07 0.23
CA PRO A 199 10.45 -9.57 0.30
C PRO A 199 10.39 -8.17 0.92
N VAL A 200 9.32 -7.41 0.65
CA VAL A 200 9.12 -6.08 1.26
C VAL A 200 8.96 -6.18 2.78
N SER A 201 8.38 -7.28 3.26
CA SER A 201 8.28 -7.57 4.68
C SER A 201 8.68 -9.01 4.99
N SER A 202 9.32 -9.22 6.14
CA SER A 202 9.63 -10.56 6.63
C SER A 202 8.36 -11.34 7.00
N LYS A 203 8.47 -12.66 7.14
CA LYS A 203 7.35 -13.50 7.60
C LYS A 203 6.83 -13.05 8.96
N GLU A 204 7.72 -12.65 9.86
CA GLU A 204 7.38 -12.15 11.21
C GLU A 204 6.68 -10.78 11.15
N GLN A 205 7.07 -9.91 10.21
CA GLN A 205 6.36 -8.65 9.96
C GLN A 205 4.96 -8.91 9.40
N ARG A 206 4.82 -9.84 8.45
CA ARG A 206 3.51 -10.24 7.91
C ARG A 206 2.62 -10.90 8.96
N PHE A 207 3.17 -11.70 9.85
CA PHE A 207 2.41 -12.25 10.98
C PHE A 207 1.91 -11.15 11.94
N ARG A 208 2.72 -10.13 12.22
CA ARG A 208 2.30 -8.98 13.03
C ARG A 208 1.18 -8.18 12.37
N GLU A 209 1.27 -7.95 11.07
CA GLU A 209 0.22 -7.29 10.30
C GLU A 209 -1.06 -8.14 10.28
N PHE A 210 -0.96 -9.44 9.98
CA PHE A 210 -2.06 -10.39 9.99
C PHE A 210 -2.77 -10.46 11.34
N SER A 211 -2.02 -10.61 12.44
CA SER A 211 -2.59 -10.68 13.78
C SER A 211 -3.34 -9.40 14.18
N THR A 212 -2.98 -8.26 13.60
CA THR A 212 -3.67 -6.98 13.79
C THR A 212 -5.07 -6.98 13.17
N TRP A 213 -5.32 -7.70 12.07
CA TRP A 213 -6.62 -7.70 11.38
C TRP A 213 -7.53 -8.89 11.75
N TYR A 214 -6.96 -9.94 12.34
CA TYR A 214 -7.65 -11.18 12.73
C TYR A 214 -7.62 -11.43 14.26
N ARG A 215 -7.66 -10.36 15.05
CA ARG A 215 -7.53 -10.38 16.53
C ARG A 215 -8.48 -11.33 17.26
N LYS A 216 -9.68 -11.56 16.68
CA LYS A 216 -10.72 -12.44 17.24
C LYS A 216 -10.32 -13.93 17.23
N ILE A 217 -9.34 -14.33 16.44
CA ILE A 217 -8.85 -15.72 16.41
C ILE A 217 -7.90 -15.93 17.60
N PRO A 218 -8.11 -16.91 18.49
CA PRO A 218 -7.24 -17.20 19.63
C PRO A 218 -5.77 -17.44 19.25
N GLY A 219 -4.82 -17.06 20.11
CA GLY A 219 -3.38 -17.03 19.78
C GLY A 219 -2.80 -18.29 19.13
N LYS A 220 -3.02 -19.48 19.69
CA LYS A 220 -2.54 -20.75 19.09
C LYS A 220 -3.18 -21.00 17.72
N GLN A 221 -4.48 -20.76 17.60
CA GLN A 221 -5.21 -20.94 16.36
C GLN A 221 -4.80 -19.92 15.30
N LEU A 222 -4.50 -18.68 15.71
CA LEU A 222 -4.05 -17.62 14.82
C LEU A 222 -2.70 -17.96 14.16
N VAL A 223 -1.76 -18.53 14.92
CA VAL A 223 -0.49 -19.02 14.38
C VAL A 223 -0.74 -20.16 13.38
N ALA A 224 -1.54 -21.16 13.75
CA ALA A 224 -1.90 -22.27 12.87
C ALA A 224 -2.53 -21.82 11.54
N VAL A 225 -3.44 -20.85 11.62
CA VAL A 225 -4.09 -20.23 10.45
C VAL A 225 -3.08 -19.49 9.58
N PHE A 226 -2.24 -18.65 10.18
CA PHE A 226 -1.23 -17.91 9.43
C PHE A 226 -0.25 -18.86 8.72
N GLU A 227 0.21 -19.90 9.40
CA GLU A 227 1.11 -20.90 8.81
C GLU A 227 0.45 -21.64 7.64
N GLY A 228 -0.82 -22.01 7.74
CA GLY A 228 -1.55 -22.63 6.62
C GLY A 228 -1.76 -21.68 5.44
N LEU A 229 -2.13 -20.42 5.69
CA LEU A 229 -2.20 -19.39 4.65
C LEU A 229 -0.83 -19.13 4.00
N TRP A 230 0.25 -19.12 4.79
CA TRP A 230 1.61 -18.93 4.30
C TRP A 230 2.09 -20.12 3.46
N ALA A 231 1.75 -21.35 3.87
CA ALA A 231 2.08 -22.57 3.14
C ALA A 231 1.30 -22.71 1.82
N THR A 232 0.17 -22.03 1.68
CA THR A 232 -0.68 -22.10 0.49
C THR A 232 0.12 -21.78 -0.78
N GLU A 233 0.03 -22.64 -1.79
CA GLU A 233 0.78 -22.49 -3.04
C GLU A 233 0.17 -21.41 -3.93
N PHE A 234 -1.17 -21.42 -4.03
CA PHE A 234 -1.92 -20.58 -4.94
C PHE A 234 -3.20 -20.08 -4.30
N PHE A 235 -3.54 -18.83 -4.59
CA PHE A 235 -4.84 -18.26 -4.29
C PHE A 235 -5.46 -17.71 -5.58
N THR A 236 -6.77 -17.85 -5.71
CA THR A 236 -7.53 -17.04 -6.68
C THR A 236 -7.98 -15.72 -6.06
N HIS A 237 -8.31 -14.74 -6.88
CA HIS A 237 -8.85 -13.46 -6.44
C HIS A 237 -10.17 -13.60 -5.67
N PRO A 238 -11.18 -14.37 -6.13
CA PRO A 238 -12.41 -14.58 -5.36
C PRO A 238 -12.18 -15.25 -4.01
N GLU A 239 -11.22 -16.17 -3.93
CA GLU A 239 -10.85 -16.85 -2.69
C GLU A 239 -10.22 -15.89 -1.67
N LEU A 240 -9.32 -14.99 -2.10
CA LEU A 240 -8.78 -13.95 -1.23
C LEU A 240 -9.88 -13.02 -0.70
N VAL A 241 -10.84 -12.67 -1.56
CA VAL A 241 -11.99 -11.84 -1.16
C VAL A 241 -12.93 -12.57 -0.20
N GLU A 242 -13.19 -13.86 -0.43
CA GLU A 242 -13.99 -14.70 0.47
C GLU A 242 -13.34 -14.80 1.86
N LEU A 243 -12.03 -15.08 1.91
CA LEU A 243 -11.25 -15.12 3.15
C LEU A 243 -11.26 -13.76 3.88
N ALA A 244 -11.11 -12.66 3.14
CA ALA A 244 -11.14 -11.32 3.72
C ALA A 244 -12.52 -10.97 4.32
N THR A 245 -13.58 -11.48 3.70
CA THR A 245 -14.98 -11.26 4.11
C THR A 245 -15.36 -12.13 5.31
N ASP A 246 -15.04 -13.43 5.26
CA ASP A 246 -15.46 -14.39 6.28
C ASP A 246 -14.27 -14.93 7.08
N THR A 247 -14.22 -14.54 8.36
CA THR A 247 -13.18 -15.00 9.29
C THR A 247 -13.23 -16.52 9.55
N LEU A 248 -14.38 -17.17 9.41
CA LEU A 248 -14.47 -18.63 9.55
C LEU A 248 -13.70 -19.34 8.44
N LYS A 249 -13.77 -18.83 7.20
CA LYS A 249 -13.01 -19.36 6.06
C LYS A 249 -11.51 -19.24 6.26
N VAL A 250 -11.08 -18.18 6.95
CA VAL A 250 -9.68 -18.00 7.36
C VAL A 250 -9.30 -19.03 8.42
N ILE A 251 -10.16 -19.28 9.39
CA ILE A 251 -9.93 -20.31 10.43
C ILE A 251 -9.79 -21.71 9.82
N ASP A 252 -10.54 -22.03 8.76
CA ASP A 252 -10.48 -23.31 8.06
C ASP A 252 -9.11 -23.58 7.40
N ARG A 253 -8.23 -22.58 7.32
CA ARG A 253 -6.85 -22.72 6.83
C ARG A 253 -5.87 -23.17 7.90
N ALA A 254 -6.30 -23.36 9.14
CA ALA A 254 -5.42 -23.82 10.20
C ALA A 254 -4.75 -25.16 9.87
N ILE A 255 -3.44 -25.24 10.03
CA ILE A 255 -2.67 -26.50 9.99
C ILE A 255 -2.18 -26.87 11.39
N GLU A 256 -1.84 -28.15 11.60
CA GLU A 256 -1.15 -28.54 12.83
C GLU A 256 0.25 -27.95 12.87
N VAL A 257 0.59 -27.25 13.95
CA VAL A 257 1.93 -26.68 14.17
C VAL A 257 2.51 -27.30 15.43
N GLU A 258 3.43 -28.25 15.27
CA GLU A 258 4.14 -28.86 16.41
C GLU A 258 5.11 -27.85 17.04
N GLY A 259 5.07 -27.72 18.37
CA GLY A 259 6.03 -26.90 19.12
C GLY A 259 5.94 -25.39 18.90
N ALA A 260 4.85 -24.87 18.31
CA ALA A 260 4.67 -23.43 18.14
C ALA A 260 4.67 -22.70 19.48
N GLU A 261 5.76 -21.99 19.78
CA GLU A 261 5.74 -20.92 20.77
C GLU A 261 4.72 -19.89 20.30
N VAL A 262 3.68 -19.66 21.10
CA VAL A 262 2.70 -18.60 20.83
C VAL A 262 3.47 -17.29 20.99
N PRO A 263 3.68 -16.50 19.92
CA PRO A 263 4.32 -15.21 20.06
C PRO A 263 3.48 -14.39 21.04
N GLU A 264 4.12 -13.85 22.07
CA GLU A 264 3.44 -13.01 23.06
C GLU A 264 2.72 -11.89 22.29
N ARG A 265 1.39 -11.79 22.47
CA ARG A 265 0.61 -10.74 21.83
C ARG A 265 1.11 -9.41 22.36
N LYS A 266 1.94 -8.71 21.58
CA LYS A 266 2.24 -7.32 21.87
C LYS A 266 0.94 -6.53 21.81
N LYS A 267 0.82 -5.54 22.70
CA LYS A 267 -0.30 -4.60 22.80
C LYS A 267 -0.77 -4.18 21.40
N VAL A 268 -2.08 -4.19 21.20
CA VAL A 268 -2.73 -3.84 19.93
C VAL A 268 -2.12 -2.57 19.33
N MET A 269 -1.66 -2.65 18.08
CA MET A 269 -1.10 -1.50 17.37
C MET A 269 -2.26 -0.65 16.83
N LEU A 270 -2.56 0.44 17.54
CA LEU A 270 -3.58 1.42 17.16
C LEU A 270 -2.96 2.44 16.20
N MET A 271 -2.91 2.07 14.92
CA MET A 271 -2.31 2.95 13.91
C MET A 271 -3.23 4.09 13.51
N PRO A 272 -2.70 5.30 13.29
CA PRO A 272 -3.48 6.39 12.73
C PRO A 272 -4.06 6.01 11.35
N GLY A 273 -5.34 6.35 11.13
CA GLY A 273 -6.10 6.00 9.92
C GLY A 273 -6.80 4.64 9.97
N PHE A 274 -6.56 3.81 11.00
CA PHE A 274 -7.31 2.56 11.14
C PHE A 274 -8.76 2.83 11.53
N PRO A 275 -9.73 2.01 11.04
CA PRO A 275 -11.13 2.16 11.43
C PRO A 275 -11.29 1.86 12.92
N CYS A 276 -11.92 2.78 13.64
CA CYS A 276 -12.32 2.59 15.02
C CYS A 276 -13.23 1.36 15.14
N PRO A 277 -13.00 0.42 16.06
CA PRO A 277 -13.85 -0.78 16.18
C PRO A 277 -15.27 -0.48 16.69
N LEU A 278 -15.50 0.73 17.20
CA LEU A 278 -16.81 1.17 17.70
C LEU A 278 -17.65 1.84 16.61
N CYS A 279 -17.08 2.77 15.84
CA CYS A 279 -17.84 3.51 14.81
C CYS A 279 -17.48 3.15 13.36
N GLY A 280 -16.44 2.37 13.13
CA GLY A 280 -15.96 1.99 11.78
C GLY A 280 -15.27 3.10 10.99
N PHE A 281 -15.22 4.34 11.51
CA PHE A 281 -14.55 5.45 10.83
C PHE A 281 -13.02 5.43 11.07
N PRO A 282 -12.21 5.77 10.05
CA PRO A 282 -10.78 6.00 10.22
C PRO A 282 -10.53 7.01 11.34
N THR A 283 -9.65 6.67 12.29
CA THR A 283 -9.26 7.58 13.36
C THR A 283 -7.75 7.76 13.42
N TYR A 284 -7.33 9.01 13.64
CA TYR A 284 -5.94 9.36 13.94
C TYR A 284 -5.74 9.60 15.44
N ASN A 285 -6.84 9.63 16.21
CA ASN A 285 -6.86 9.88 17.64
C ASN A 285 -7.43 8.66 18.35
N TRP A 286 -6.53 7.89 18.96
CA TRP A 286 -6.89 6.71 19.73
C TRP A 286 -6.86 7.05 21.21
N VAL A 287 -7.88 6.60 21.95
CA VAL A 287 -7.78 6.55 23.41
C VAL A 287 -7.04 5.27 23.76
N GLU A 288 -5.78 5.42 24.17
CA GLU A 288 -4.96 4.34 24.67
C GLU A 288 -5.32 4.01 26.13
N ASN A 289 -4.93 2.83 26.61
CA ASN A 289 -5.08 2.42 28.02
C ASN A 289 -6.51 2.55 28.57
N LEU A 290 -7.52 2.14 27.79
CA LEU A 290 -8.93 2.24 28.18
C LEU A 290 -9.23 1.68 29.58
N ASP A 291 -8.60 0.58 29.99
CA ASP A 291 -8.79 0.00 31.34
C ASP A 291 -8.28 0.87 32.49
N ARG A 292 -7.44 1.86 32.20
CA ARG A 292 -6.92 2.83 33.18
C ARG A 292 -7.63 4.17 33.10
N ASP A 293 -7.93 4.61 31.88
CA ASP A 293 -8.30 5.99 31.59
C ASP A 293 -9.82 6.17 31.38
N VAL A 294 -10.58 5.07 31.38
CA VAL A 294 -12.04 5.05 31.21
C VAL A 294 -12.71 4.26 32.32
N GLU A 295 -13.85 4.79 32.79
CA GLU A 295 -14.64 4.23 33.88
C GLU A 295 -15.18 2.83 33.51
N PRO A 296 -15.13 1.84 34.41
CA PRO A 296 -15.57 0.47 34.13
C PRO A 296 -17.00 0.37 33.60
N GLU A 297 -17.90 1.21 34.10
CA GLU A 297 -19.31 1.24 33.67
C GLU A 297 -19.45 1.65 32.20
N VAL A 298 -18.57 2.53 31.71
CA VAL A 298 -18.52 2.92 30.29
C VAL A 298 -18.00 1.77 29.45
N LEU A 299 -16.97 1.06 29.92
CA LEU A 299 -16.43 -0.11 29.23
C LEU A 299 -17.45 -1.24 29.13
N ASP A 300 -18.20 -1.50 30.21
CA ASP A 300 -19.28 -2.48 30.23
C ASP A 300 -20.40 -2.08 29.27
N PHE A 301 -20.79 -0.80 29.27
CA PHE A 301 -21.78 -0.29 28.33
C PHE A 301 -21.31 -0.41 26.86
N ILE A 302 -20.03 -0.17 26.58
CA ILE A 302 -19.45 -0.43 25.25
C ILE A 302 -19.56 -1.92 24.90
N ARG A 303 -19.18 -2.83 25.80
CA ARG A 303 -19.25 -4.29 25.58
C ARG A 303 -20.67 -4.78 25.32
N GLU A 304 -21.67 -4.20 26.00
CA GLU A 304 -23.08 -4.49 25.77
C GLU A 304 -23.53 -4.07 24.36
N ASN A 305 -23.06 -2.91 23.88
CA ASN A 305 -23.40 -2.40 22.55
C ASN A 305 -22.54 -3.02 21.43
N HIS A 306 -21.36 -3.53 21.76
CA HIS A 306 -20.41 -4.16 20.85
C HIS A 306 -19.95 -5.52 21.39
N PRO A 307 -20.79 -6.57 21.26
CA PRO A 307 -20.45 -7.90 21.73
C PRO A 307 -19.13 -8.42 21.13
N GLY A 308 -18.18 -8.77 22.00
CA GLY A 308 -16.84 -9.23 21.60
C GLY A 308 -15.82 -8.12 21.38
N TRP A 309 -16.14 -6.86 21.73
CA TRP A 309 -15.15 -5.80 21.91
C TRP A 309 -14.43 -5.94 23.26
N ASP A 310 -13.18 -5.49 23.31
CA ASP A 310 -12.29 -5.49 24.46
C ASP A 310 -11.53 -4.15 24.48
N SER A 311 -11.18 -3.67 25.67
CA SER A 311 -10.46 -2.42 25.90
C SER A 311 -9.10 -2.36 25.20
N GLU A 312 -8.45 -3.50 24.98
CA GLU A 312 -7.22 -3.56 24.18
C GLU A 312 -7.47 -3.20 22.71
N TYR A 313 -8.69 -3.36 22.18
CA TYR A 313 -8.99 -3.00 20.80
C TYR A 313 -9.07 -1.49 20.57
N GLY A 314 -9.09 -0.70 21.65
CA GLY A 314 -9.15 0.74 21.60
C GLY A 314 -10.51 1.28 21.15
N GLY A 315 -10.62 2.59 21.17
CA GLY A 315 -11.72 3.36 20.60
C GLY A 315 -11.21 4.75 20.22
N CYS A 316 -11.79 5.36 19.20
CA CYS A 316 -11.48 6.76 18.91
C CYS A 316 -11.99 7.66 20.04
N ASP A 317 -11.30 8.77 20.26
CA ASP A 317 -11.68 9.84 21.19
C ASP A 317 -13.18 10.13 21.19
N ARG A 318 -13.76 10.35 20.01
CA ARG A 318 -15.19 10.64 19.82
C ARG A 318 -16.11 9.51 20.26
N CYS A 319 -15.75 8.25 19.99
CA CYS A 319 -16.57 7.13 20.45
C CYS A 319 -16.55 7.05 21.96
N ILE A 320 -15.36 7.16 22.57
CA ILE A 320 -15.23 7.10 24.03
C ILE A 320 -16.00 8.24 24.68
N GLU A 321 -15.93 9.46 24.14
CA GLU A 321 -16.75 10.59 24.62
C GLU A 321 -18.25 10.31 24.53
N VAL A 322 -18.73 9.80 23.39
CA VAL A 322 -20.14 9.45 23.20
C VAL A 322 -20.59 8.37 24.18
N TYR A 323 -19.77 7.34 24.39
CA TYR A 323 -20.08 6.28 25.34
C TYR A 323 -20.05 6.75 26.80
N LYS A 324 -19.14 7.67 27.16
CA LYS A 324 -19.15 8.35 28.47
C LYS A 324 -20.45 9.12 28.70
N LEU A 325 -20.91 9.89 27.70
CA LEU A 325 -22.17 10.62 27.79
C LEU A 325 -23.38 9.69 27.93
N ARG A 326 -23.43 8.62 27.12
CA ARG A 326 -24.54 7.66 27.15
C ARG A 326 -24.59 6.86 28.46
N ALA A 327 -23.45 6.42 28.97
CA ALA A 327 -23.37 5.73 30.26
C ALA A 327 -23.79 6.64 31.43
N ALA A 328 -23.57 7.96 31.32
CA ALA A 328 -24.05 8.96 32.27
C ALA A 328 -25.55 9.30 32.11
N GLY A 329 -26.28 8.63 31.22
CA GLY A 329 -27.71 8.86 30.97
C GLY A 329 -28.02 10.11 30.12
N VAL A 330 -27.00 10.70 29.49
CA VAL A 330 -27.19 11.79 28.52
C VAL A 330 -27.47 11.17 27.16
N HIS A 331 -28.76 11.02 26.85
CA HIS A 331 -29.21 10.63 25.51
C HIS A 331 -29.31 11.88 24.64
N GLY A 332 -28.56 11.91 23.54
CA GLY A 332 -28.80 12.89 22.48
C GLY A 332 -30.05 12.48 21.70
N ASP A 333 -30.94 13.44 21.47
CA ASP A 333 -32.10 13.30 20.58
C ASP A 333 -31.70 12.92 19.14
#